data_AF-A0AAD8P1K8-F1
#
_entry.id   AF-A0AAD8P1K8-F1
#
_cell.length_a   1.000
_cell.length_b   1.000
_cell.length_c   1.000
_cell.angle_alpha   90.00
_cell.angle_beta   90.00
_cell.angle_gamma   90.00
#
_symmetry.space_group_name_H-M   'P 1'
#
loop_
_entity.id
_entity.type
_entity.pdbx_description
1 polymer ?
#
loop_
_entity_poly.entity_id
_entity_poly.type
_entity_poly.pdbx_seq_one_letter_code
_entity_poly.pdbx_strand_id
1 'polypeptide(L)'
;MITGFAQGERADDALQLFHEMQGEGVRPDEVTMMSLLTACTKKLDLEIGRWVHSNIEKNGIKGRLNLNNALVDMYVKCGNLEDAQKLFVKMPKKDIVSWTTMLVGYAKSGHFINARRHFESMPKQDIAAWNALISAYEQTGNPKVALAIFNELQVSNKAEPDTVTLVSTLSACAQVGALDLGCWIHVYIKKHKINLSCHLVTSLVDMYSKCGDLNKALEVFSSADCKDVFVWSAMIAGLAMHGNGSDAIELFKKMQESSIRPNGVTFTNLLCACSHTGLLQEGRDFFKKMKPVYGITPGVKHYACMVDMLGRAGLLEEALSLIKTMPMPPLASVYGALLGACKLHGNVEVAEEASARLLELEPSNHGAYVLLSNIYAKSGMWDKVASLRKRMKDVGLKKEPGCSSLEVNGVVHEFVVGDNTHAQSKLIYGKLNEVFEKLKSIGYEPNRSQVLQCVEEEDMQEQALHLHSEKLAIAFGLISLTKSQPIRVMKNLRVCEDCHNVAKMISKVYDREILLRDRYRFHHIKAGVCSCNDYW
;
A
#
# COMPACT_ATOMS: atom_id res chain seq x y z
N MET A 1 12.20 -2.82 -41.03
CA MET A 1 11.68 -4.09 -40.50
C MET A 1 12.05 -4.29 -39.03
N ILE A 2 13.34 -4.20 -38.66
CA ILE A 2 13.84 -4.28 -37.27
C ILE A 2 13.05 -3.38 -36.29
N THR A 3 12.80 -2.11 -36.65
CA THR A 3 12.03 -1.17 -35.82
C THR A 3 10.60 -1.64 -35.55
N GLY A 4 9.94 -2.26 -36.53
CA GLY A 4 8.58 -2.78 -36.36
C GLY A 4 8.53 -3.95 -35.37
N PHE A 5 9.50 -4.86 -35.44
CA PHE A 5 9.59 -5.99 -34.51
C PHE A 5 9.96 -5.56 -33.08
N ALA A 6 10.89 -4.61 -32.93
CA ALA A 6 11.24 -4.03 -31.64
C ALA A 6 10.05 -3.31 -30.96
N GLN A 7 9.20 -2.65 -31.74
CA GLN A 7 8.00 -2.00 -31.23
C GLN A 7 6.88 -2.99 -30.91
N GLY A 8 6.74 -4.09 -31.66
CA GLY A 8 5.71 -5.11 -31.48
C GLY A 8 6.00 -6.24 -30.49
N GLU A 9 6.84 -6.01 -29.47
CA GLU A 9 7.24 -7.01 -28.44
C GLU A 9 7.96 -8.26 -28.95
N ARG A 10 8.39 -8.26 -30.21
CA ARG A 10 9.13 -9.33 -30.87
C ARG A 10 10.63 -9.03 -30.88
N ALA A 11 11.20 -8.93 -29.68
CA ALA A 11 12.58 -8.51 -29.48
C ALA A 11 13.62 -9.50 -30.02
N ASP A 12 13.33 -10.81 -30.01
CA ASP A 12 14.22 -11.83 -30.59
C ASP A 12 14.28 -11.75 -32.11
N ASP A 13 13.14 -11.55 -32.77
CA ASP A 13 13.08 -11.37 -34.22
C ASP A 13 13.82 -10.09 -34.65
N ALA A 14 13.75 -9.03 -33.84
CA ALA A 14 14.49 -7.79 -34.09
C ALA A 14 16.01 -8.01 -34.03
N LEU A 15 16.50 -8.84 -33.09
CA LEU A 15 17.91 -9.20 -32.98
C LEU A 15 18.37 -10.14 -34.10
N GLN A 16 17.53 -11.11 -34.48
CA GLN A 16 17.83 -12.00 -35.60
C GLN A 16 17.99 -11.22 -36.91
N LEU A 17 17.04 -10.32 -37.22
CA LEU A 17 17.11 -9.48 -38.42
C LEU A 17 18.32 -8.54 -38.40
N PHE A 18 18.76 -8.12 -37.22
CA PHE A 18 19.99 -7.34 -37.11
C PHE A 18 21.24 -8.18 -37.44
N HIS A 19 21.28 -9.44 -37.01
CA HIS A 19 22.37 -10.35 -37.38
C HIS A 19 22.38 -10.63 -38.88
N GLU A 20 21.23 -10.81 -39.51
CA GLU A 20 21.09 -10.97 -40.96
C GLU A 20 21.58 -9.70 -41.70
N MET A 21 21.17 -8.52 -41.25
CA MET A 21 21.64 -7.23 -41.77
C MET A 21 23.17 -7.10 -41.74
N GLN A 22 23.80 -7.49 -40.63
CA GLN A 22 25.26 -7.49 -40.51
C GLN A 22 25.91 -8.56 -41.40
N GLY A 23 25.31 -9.74 -41.53
CA GLY A 23 25.76 -10.82 -42.41
C GLY A 23 25.74 -10.44 -43.90
N GLU A 24 24.79 -9.59 -44.29
CA GLU A 24 24.70 -9.00 -45.64
C GLU A 24 25.65 -7.79 -45.83
N GLY A 25 26.45 -7.44 -44.82
CA GLY A 25 27.41 -6.35 -44.88
C GLY A 25 26.80 -4.96 -44.75
N VAL A 26 25.52 -4.85 -44.37
CA VAL A 26 24.84 -3.57 -44.16
C VAL A 26 25.21 -3.00 -42.80
N ARG A 27 25.73 -1.77 -42.78
CA ARG A 27 26.15 -1.11 -41.53
C ARG A 27 24.95 -0.59 -40.75
N PRO A 28 24.86 -0.88 -39.44
CA PRO A 28 23.78 -0.37 -38.61
C PRO A 28 23.92 1.13 -38.37
N ASP A 29 22.78 1.81 -38.33
CA ASP A 29 22.67 3.24 -38.07
C ASP A 29 22.07 3.54 -36.68
N GLU A 30 21.95 4.83 -36.34
CA GLU A 30 21.39 5.28 -35.06
C GLU A 30 19.95 4.78 -34.84
N VAL A 31 19.12 4.74 -35.90
CA VAL A 31 17.72 4.29 -35.82
C VAL A 31 17.65 2.79 -35.51
N THR A 32 18.52 2.01 -36.12
CA THR A 32 18.67 0.57 -35.88
C THR A 32 19.04 0.32 -34.43
N MET A 33 20.04 1.04 -33.90
CA MET A 33 20.49 0.90 -32.52
C MET A 33 19.42 1.34 -31.50
N MET A 34 18.71 2.44 -31.76
CA MET A 34 17.58 2.89 -30.93
C MET A 34 16.45 1.84 -30.85
N SER A 35 16.20 1.16 -31.97
CA SER A 35 15.21 0.08 -32.04
C SER A 35 15.63 -1.10 -31.17
N LEU A 36 16.90 -1.51 -31.24
CA LEU A 36 17.44 -2.57 -30.41
C LEU A 36 17.43 -2.21 -28.92
N LEU A 37 17.83 -0.98 -28.55
CA LEU A 37 17.76 -0.53 -27.16
C LEU A 37 16.33 -0.57 -26.61
N THR A 38 15.34 -0.18 -27.43
CA THR A 38 13.92 -0.28 -27.06
C THR A 38 13.54 -1.73 -26.80
N ALA A 39 13.96 -2.67 -27.65
CA ALA A 39 13.74 -4.10 -27.45
C ALA A 39 14.39 -4.60 -26.15
N CYS A 40 15.63 -4.19 -25.85
CA CYS A 40 16.32 -4.52 -24.59
C CYS A 40 15.55 -4.00 -23.37
N THR A 41 15.11 -2.75 -23.39
CA THR A 41 14.38 -2.14 -22.26
C THR A 41 13.06 -2.83 -21.96
N LYS A 42 12.41 -3.42 -22.98
CA LYS A 42 11.18 -4.20 -22.82
C LYS A 42 11.45 -5.59 -22.24
N LYS A 43 12.54 -6.23 -22.66
CA LYS A 43 12.97 -7.54 -22.12
C LYS A 43 13.63 -7.43 -20.74
N LEU A 44 14.08 -6.23 -20.35
CA LEU A 44 14.91 -5.99 -19.17
C LEU A 44 16.20 -6.82 -19.17
N ASP A 45 16.72 -7.11 -20.38
CA ASP A 45 17.91 -7.93 -20.57
C ASP A 45 19.16 -7.04 -20.61
N LEU A 46 19.94 -7.07 -19.53
CA LEU A 46 21.15 -6.28 -19.38
C LEU A 46 22.26 -6.72 -20.34
N GLU A 47 22.36 -8.02 -20.64
CA GLU A 47 23.45 -8.55 -21.45
C GLU A 47 23.27 -8.17 -22.92
N ILE A 48 22.05 -8.25 -23.45
CA ILE A 48 21.73 -7.72 -24.77
C ILE A 48 21.97 -6.20 -24.79
N GLY A 49 21.59 -5.49 -23.71
CA GLY A 49 21.88 -4.06 -23.56
C GLY A 49 23.37 -3.70 -23.67
N ARG A 50 24.24 -4.41 -22.93
CA ARG A 50 25.71 -4.25 -22.99
C ARG A 50 26.25 -4.58 -24.38
N TRP A 51 25.70 -5.61 -25.02
CA TRP A 51 26.08 -6.01 -26.37
C TRP A 51 25.72 -4.96 -27.42
N VAL A 52 24.51 -4.37 -27.35
CA VAL A 52 24.10 -3.25 -28.23
C VAL A 52 25.01 -2.04 -28.01
N HIS A 53 25.30 -1.69 -26.75
CA HIS A 53 26.22 -0.60 -26.43
C HIS A 53 27.62 -0.83 -27.03
N SER A 54 28.16 -2.05 -26.90
CA SER A 54 29.44 -2.42 -27.49
C SER A 54 29.42 -2.35 -29.02
N ASN A 55 28.30 -2.69 -29.66
CA ASN A 55 28.14 -2.56 -31.12
C ASN A 55 28.12 -1.10 -31.57
N ILE A 56 27.51 -0.19 -30.80
CA ILE A 56 27.53 1.25 -31.08
C ILE A 56 28.97 1.76 -31.11
N GLU A 57 29.78 1.37 -30.11
CA GLU A 57 31.19 1.75 -30.02
C GLU A 57 32.03 1.14 -31.16
N LYS A 58 31.90 -0.17 -31.42
CA LYS A 58 32.64 -0.88 -32.48
C LYS A 58 32.37 -0.36 -33.88
N ASN A 59 31.13 0.04 -34.16
CA ASN A 59 30.75 0.60 -35.47
C ASN A 59 31.07 2.10 -35.60
N GLY A 60 31.68 2.72 -34.57
CA GLY A 60 32.02 4.14 -34.57
C GLY A 60 30.79 5.05 -34.67
N ILE A 61 29.62 4.58 -34.24
CA ILE A 61 28.38 5.35 -34.27
C ILE A 61 28.52 6.44 -33.21
N LYS A 62 28.73 7.67 -33.67
CA LYS A 62 28.96 8.82 -32.79
C LYS A 62 27.71 9.04 -31.92
N GLY A 63 27.84 8.79 -30.61
CA GLY A 63 26.74 8.93 -29.66
C GLY A 63 26.19 10.34 -29.61
N ARG A 64 25.12 10.60 -30.36
CA ARG A 64 24.33 11.82 -30.24
C ARG A 64 23.53 11.79 -28.93
N LEU A 65 23.06 12.96 -28.51
CA LEU A 65 22.34 13.12 -27.25
C LEU A 65 21.19 12.12 -27.07
N ASN A 66 20.40 11.88 -28.14
CA ASN A 66 19.27 10.94 -28.10
C ASN A 66 19.72 9.48 -27.90
N LEU A 67 20.74 9.03 -28.63
CA LEU A 67 21.27 7.68 -28.48
C LEU A 67 21.89 7.46 -27.09
N ASN A 68 22.62 8.45 -26.58
CA ASN A 68 23.18 8.38 -25.22
C ASN A 68 22.07 8.36 -24.15
N ASN A 69 21.02 9.17 -24.31
CA ASN A 69 19.85 9.14 -23.43
C ASN A 69 19.17 7.77 -23.42
N ALA A 70 19.02 7.14 -24.59
CA ALA A 70 18.44 5.80 -24.70
C ALA A 70 19.33 4.72 -24.07
N LEU A 71 20.65 4.83 -24.18
CA LEU A 71 21.59 3.94 -23.50
C LEU A 71 21.50 4.08 -21.98
N VAL A 72 21.46 5.32 -21.46
CA VAL A 72 21.28 5.58 -20.03
C VAL A 72 19.94 5.00 -19.55
N ASP A 73 18.84 5.24 -20.29
CA ASP A 73 17.51 4.69 -19.97
C ASP A 73 17.50 3.15 -19.97
N MET A 74 18.18 2.52 -20.92
CA MET A 74 18.34 1.08 -20.99
C MET A 74 19.05 0.55 -19.74
N TYR A 75 20.20 1.11 -19.37
CA TYR A 75 20.93 0.66 -18.18
C TYR A 75 20.12 0.87 -16.89
N VAL A 76 19.43 2.00 -16.77
CA VAL A 76 18.54 2.29 -15.64
C VAL A 76 17.41 1.26 -15.54
N LYS A 77 16.71 0.99 -16.64
CA LYS A 77 15.59 0.03 -16.66
C LYS A 77 16.05 -1.41 -16.42
N CYS A 78 17.22 -1.79 -16.90
CA CYS A 78 17.83 -3.08 -16.61
C CYS A 78 18.47 -3.16 -15.20
N GLY A 79 18.29 -2.13 -14.35
CA GLY A 79 18.71 -2.15 -12.96
C GLY A 79 20.20 -1.87 -12.71
N ASN A 80 20.98 -1.55 -13.74
CA ASN A 80 22.41 -1.30 -13.62
C ASN A 80 22.72 0.20 -13.56
N LEU A 81 22.52 0.79 -12.39
CA LEU A 81 22.76 2.21 -12.14
C LEU A 81 24.23 2.62 -12.23
N GLU A 82 25.16 1.71 -11.98
CA GLU A 82 26.59 2.01 -12.01
C GLU A 82 27.04 2.33 -13.44
N ASP A 83 26.67 1.48 -14.40
CA ASP A 83 27.02 1.70 -15.80
C ASP A 83 26.22 2.87 -16.41
N ALA A 84 24.96 3.07 -15.98
CA ALA A 84 24.19 4.27 -16.32
C ALA A 84 24.91 5.55 -15.85
N GLN A 85 25.40 5.57 -14.61
CA GLN A 85 26.12 6.72 -14.04
C GLN A 85 27.45 6.96 -14.75
N LYS A 86 28.22 5.90 -15.03
CA LYS A 86 29.49 6.02 -15.79
C LYS A 86 29.24 6.63 -17.16
N LEU A 87 28.22 6.16 -17.87
CA LEU A 87 27.86 6.70 -19.18
C LEU A 87 27.39 8.15 -19.07
N PHE A 88 26.49 8.44 -18.13
CA PHE A 88 25.98 9.78 -17.88
C PHE A 88 27.12 10.77 -17.64
N VAL A 89 28.07 10.47 -16.75
CA VAL A 89 29.22 11.35 -16.47
C VAL A 89 30.03 11.63 -17.75
N LYS A 90 30.29 10.61 -18.56
CA LYS A 90 31.05 10.71 -19.82
C LYS A 90 30.33 11.50 -20.93
N MET A 91 29.01 11.71 -20.84
CA MET A 91 28.27 12.43 -21.88
C MET A 91 28.75 13.88 -22.02
N PRO A 92 29.17 14.34 -23.22
CA PRO A 92 29.71 15.68 -23.43
C PRO A 92 28.64 16.77 -23.30
N LYS A 93 27.39 16.44 -23.64
CA LYS A 93 26.22 17.29 -23.47
C LYS A 93 25.14 16.47 -22.78
N LYS A 94 24.44 17.10 -21.83
CA LYS A 94 23.32 16.53 -21.07
C LYS A 94 22.15 17.48 -21.20
N ASP A 95 20.96 16.94 -21.42
CA ASP A 95 19.72 17.70 -21.39
C ASP A 95 18.85 17.26 -20.22
N ILE A 96 17.68 17.90 -20.08
CA ILE A 96 16.73 17.60 -19.02
C ILE A 96 16.34 16.11 -19.04
N VAL A 97 16.27 15.48 -20.22
CA VAL A 97 15.98 14.05 -20.33
C VAL A 97 17.11 13.22 -19.72
N SER A 98 18.38 13.50 -20.05
CA SER A 98 19.52 12.80 -19.43
C SER A 98 19.47 12.84 -17.90
N TRP A 99 19.22 14.02 -17.33
CA TRP A 99 19.16 14.24 -15.88
C TRP A 99 17.94 13.56 -15.25
N THR A 100 16.78 13.67 -15.87
CA THR A 100 15.53 13.07 -15.36
C THR A 100 15.59 11.54 -15.39
N THR A 101 16.19 10.93 -16.43
CA THR A 101 16.36 9.48 -16.50
C THR A 101 17.22 8.95 -15.34
N MET A 102 18.35 9.61 -15.04
CA MET A 102 19.19 9.25 -13.89
C MET A 102 18.47 9.46 -12.56
N LEU A 103 17.72 10.55 -12.42
CA LEU A 103 16.91 10.83 -11.24
C LEU A 103 15.89 9.72 -10.97
N VAL A 104 15.11 9.34 -12.00
CA VAL A 104 14.14 8.25 -11.93
C VAL A 104 14.83 6.94 -11.56
N GLY A 105 16.01 6.68 -12.12
CA GLY A 105 16.81 5.50 -11.80
C GLY A 105 17.17 5.43 -10.32
N TYR A 106 17.81 6.46 -9.77
CA TYR A 106 18.15 6.50 -8.36
C TYR A 106 16.92 6.37 -7.47
N ALA A 107 15.83 7.06 -7.81
CA ALA A 107 14.64 7.11 -6.99
C ALA A 107 13.89 5.76 -6.98
N LYS A 108 13.75 5.08 -8.13
CA LYS A 108 13.13 3.75 -8.22
C LYS A 108 13.95 2.64 -7.57
N SER A 109 15.29 2.77 -7.56
CA SER A 109 16.16 1.81 -6.88
C SER A 109 16.36 2.11 -5.39
N GLY A 110 15.56 3.02 -4.80
CA GLY A 110 15.62 3.35 -3.37
C GLY A 110 16.86 4.12 -2.93
N HIS A 111 17.68 4.63 -3.86
CA HIS A 111 18.87 5.42 -3.56
C HIS A 111 18.50 6.90 -3.33
N PHE A 112 17.65 7.14 -2.34
CA PHE A 112 17.00 8.43 -2.05
C PHE A 112 17.96 9.60 -1.87
N ILE A 113 19.07 9.39 -1.16
CA ILE A 113 20.11 10.42 -0.97
C ILE A 113 20.74 10.81 -2.31
N ASN A 114 21.04 9.82 -3.16
CA ASN A 114 21.58 10.07 -4.49
C ASN A 114 20.55 10.75 -5.38
N ALA A 115 19.27 10.34 -5.33
CA ALA A 115 18.19 10.98 -6.06
C ALA A 115 18.04 12.46 -5.67
N ARG A 116 18.02 12.77 -4.35
CA ARG A 116 17.92 14.14 -3.85
C ARG A 116 19.12 14.99 -4.28
N ARG A 117 20.34 14.50 -4.07
CA ARG A 117 21.56 15.19 -4.50
C ARG A 117 21.60 15.41 -6.01
N HIS A 118 21.15 14.42 -6.79
CA HIS A 118 21.09 14.54 -8.24
C HIS A 118 20.11 15.63 -8.65
N PHE A 119 18.91 15.65 -8.06
CA PHE A 119 17.88 16.67 -8.29
C PHE A 119 18.34 18.08 -7.93
N GLU A 120 19.06 18.24 -6.82
CA GLU A 120 19.64 19.52 -6.42
C GLU A 120 20.74 20.00 -7.36
N SER A 121 21.46 19.09 -8.02
CA SER A 121 22.45 19.43 -9.04
C SER A 121 21.87 19.67 -10.44
N MET A 122 20.58 19.43 -10.67
CA MET A 122 19.96 19.64 -11.97
C MET A 122 19.94 21.13 -12.35
N PRO A 123 20.40 21.51 -13.56
CA PRO A 123 20.39 22.90 -14.01
C PRO A 123 18.99 23.53 -14.05
N LYS A 124 17.95 22.70 -14.30
CA LYS A 124 16.55 23.10 -14.28
C LYS A 124 15.72 21.98 -13.65
N GLN A 125 14.96 22.33 -12.62
CA GLN A 125 14.04 21.45 -11.90
C GLN A 125 12.62 21.71 -12.45
N ASP A 126 12.31 21.15 -13.61
CA ASP A 126 10.97 21.25 -14.19
C ASP A 126 10.00 20.23 -13.56
N ILE A 127 8.73 20.29 -13.96
CA ILE A 127 7.68 19.46 -13.36
C ILE A 127 7.94 17.96 -13.52
N ALA A 128 8.61 17.55 -14.60
CA ALA A 128 8.98 16.15 -14.81
C ALA A 128 9.95 15.64 -13.74
N ALA A 129 10.94 16.45 -13.35
CA ALA A 129 11.88 16.11 -12.28
C ALA A 129 11.20 16.02 -10.90
N TRP A 130 10.27 16.94 -10.60
CA TRP A 130 9.46 16.88 -9.37
C TRP A 130 8.56 15.64 -9.35
N ASN A 131 7.89 15.35 -10.46
CA ASN A 131 7.03 14.17 -10.60
C ASN A 131 7.80 12.87 -10.40
N ALA A 132 9.03 12.79 -10.91
CA ALA A 132 9.90 11.64 -10.74
C ALA A 132 10.21 11.38 -9.26
N LEU A 133 10.54 12.43 -8.49
CA LEU A 133 10.78 12.32 -7.05
C LEU A 133 9.52 11.92 -6.28
N ILE A 134 8.43 12.68 -6.43
CA ILE A 134 7.18 12.47 -5.68
C ILE A 134 6.66 11.04 -5.92
N SER A 135 6.58 10.62 -7.19
CA SER A 135 6.07 9.29 -7.54
C SER A 135 6.99 8.16 -7.04
N ALA A 136 8.30 8.35 -7.07
CA ALA A 136 9.22 7.32 -6.60
C ALA A 136 9.19 7.16 -5.07
N TYR A 137 9.16 8.26 -4.30
CA TYR A 137 9.00 8.17 -2.85
C TYR A 137 7.63 7.58 -2.46
N GLU A 138 6.57 7.91 -3.19
CA GLU A 138 5.25 7.31 -2.99
C GLU A 138 5.25 5.80 -3.26
N GLN A 139 5.80 5.36 -4.39
CA GLN A 139 5.84 3.93 -4.79
C GLN A 139 6.75 3.07 -3.92
N THR A 140 7.78 3.67 -3.33
CA THR A 140 8.73 2.96 -2.45
C THR A 140 8.29 2.92 -0.98
N GLY A 141 7.08 3.37 -0.67
CA GLY A 141 6.53 3.33 0.69
C GLY A 141 7.01 4.46 1.60
N ASN A 142 7.47 5.58 1.03
CA ASN A 142 7.89 6.78 1.75
C ASN A 142 6.95 7.98 1.45
N PRO A 143 5.62 7.83 1.66
CA PRO A 143 4.64 8.83 1.24
C PRO A 143 4.84 10.19 1.92
N LYS A 144 5.31 10.23 3.17
CA LYS A 144 5.59 11.51 3.85
C LYS A 144 6.64 12.35 3.16
N VAL A 145 7.70 11.70 2.68
CA VAL A 145 8.77 12.39 1.93
C VAL A 145 8.21 12.91 0.61
N ALA A 146 7.36 12.12 -0.06
CA ALA A 146 6.65 12.58 -1.24
C ALA A 146 5.79 13.83 -0.96
N LEU A 147 5.07 13.88 0.16
CA LEU A 147 4.29 15.06 0.58
C LEU A 147 5.18 16.26 0.93
N ALA A 148 6.33 16.04 1.59
CA ALA A 148 7.29 17.10 1.88
C ALA A 148 7.86 17.72 0.59
N ILE A 149 8.20 16.87 -0.40
CA ILE A 149 8.68 17.32 -1.71
C ILE A 149 7.58 18.07 -2.47
N PHE A 150 6.32 17.65 -2.35
CA PHE A 150 5.19 18.40 -2.91
C PHE A 150 5.06 19.80 -2.28
N ASN A 151 5.22 19.90 -0.95
CA ASN A 151 5.23 21.19 -0.27
C ASN A 151 6.42 22.06 -0.72
N GLU A 152 7.61 21.48 -0.91
CA GLU A 152 8.77 22.18 -1.50
C GLU A 152 8.47 22.69 -2.92
N LEU A 153 7.82 21.89 -3.77
CA LEU A 153 7.38 22.30 -5.10
C LEU A 153 6.48 23.54 -5.02
N GLN A 154 5.45 23.50 -4.15
CA GLN A 154 4.52 24.61 -3.95
C GLN A 154 5.22 25.89 -3.47
N VAL A 155 6.13 25.79 -2.50
CA VAL A 155 6.86 26.94 -1.96
C VAL A 155 7.87 27.49 -2.96
N SER A 156 8.51 26.64 -3.76
CA SER A 156 9.51 27.06 -4.74
C SER A 156 8.90 27.92 -5.87
N ASN A 157 7.62 27.69 -6.19
CA ASN A 157 6.89 28.31 -7.29
C ASN A 157 7.64 28.26 -8.65
N LYS A 158 8.51 27.26 -8.84
CA LYS A 158 9.31 27.08 -10.07
C LYS A 158 8.57 26.31 -11.17
N ALA A 159 7.56 25.54 -10.78
CA ALA A 159 6.74 24.73 -11.67
C ALA A 159 5.33 24.59 -11.07
N GLU A 160 4.33 24.44 -11.93
CA GLU A 160 2.95 24.21 -11.51
C GLU A 160 2.67 22.70 -11.42
N PRO A 161 1.99 22.23 -10.35
CA PRO A 161 1.52 20.84 -10.26
C PRO A 161 0.66 20.44 -11.46
N ASP A 162 1.03 19.34 -12.12
CA ASP A 162 0.25 18.75 -13.21
C ASP A 162 -0.53 17.52 -12.74
N THR A 163 -1.29 16.89 -13.65
CA THR A 163 -2.09 15.70 -13.31
C THR A 163 -1.27 14.57 -12.69
N VAL A 164 -0.02 14.38 -13.14
CA VAL A 164 0.87 13.33 -12.59
C VAL A 164 1.29 13.69 -11.17
N THR A 165 1.63 14.97 -10.92
CA THR A 165 1.92 15.46 -9.56
C THR A 165 0.74 15.18 -8.64
N LEU A 166 -0.47 15.58 -9.05
CA LEU A 166 -1.67 15.51 -8.22
C LEU A 166 -2.08 14.06 -7.92
N VAL A 167 -1.99 13.16 -8.90
CA VAL A 167 -2.27 11.72 -8.72
C VAL A 167 -1.31 11.11 -7.68
N SER A 168 -0.01 11.35 -7.83
CA SER A 168 1.00 10.79 -6.91
C SER A 168 0.88 11.37 -5.50
N THR A 169 0.63 12.68 -5.37
CA THR A 169 0.43 13.32 -4.06
C THR A 169 -0.87 12.87 -3.40
N LEU A 170 -1.97 12.68 -4.14
CA LEU A 170 -3.22 12.13 -3.61
C LEU A 170 -3.03 10.70 -3.11
N SER A 171 -2.29 9.86 -3.85
CA SER A 171 -1.94 8.51 -3.41
C SER A 171 -1.13 8.54 -2.10
N ALA A 172 -0.12 9.41 -2.00
CA ALA A 172 0.64 9.59 -0.78
C ALA A 172 -0.24 10.06 0.39
N CYS A 173 -1.18 10.98 0.16
CA CYS A 173 -2.17 11.40 1.17
C CYS A 173 -3.01 10.21 1.67
N ALA A 174 -3.46 9.35 0.76
CA ALA A 174 -4.26 8.16 1.06
C ALA A 174 -3.49 7.13 1.91
N GLN A 175 -2.16 7.05 1.74
CA GLN A 175 -1.30 6.15 2.52
C GLN A 175 -1.12 6.63 3.96
N VAL A 176 -0.98 7.94 4.19
CA VAL A 176 -0.72 8.51 5.54
C VAL A 176 -1.97 9.02 6.25
N GLY A 177 -3.10 9.12 5.54
CA GLY A 177 -4.35 9.71 6.06
C GLY A 177 -4.35 11.24 6.12
N ALA A 178 -3.68 11.92 5.17
CA ALA A 178 -3.64 13.39 5.09
C ALA A 178 -4.86 13.94 4.34
N LEU A 179 -6.00 14.01 5.02
CA LEU A 179 -7.28 14.47 4.49
C LEU A 179 -7.27 15.96 4.14
N ASP A 180 -6.65 16.80 4.97
CA ASP A 180 -6.65 18.26 4.76
C ASP A 180 -5.88 18.62 3.48
N LEU A 181 -4.70 18.03 3.28
CA LEU A 181 -3.92 18.20 2.04
C LEU A 181 -4.67 17.64 0.83
N GLY A 182 -5.31 16.47 0.97
CA GLY A 182 -6.15 15.90 -0.08
C GLY A 182 -7.33 16.81 -0.45
N CYS A 183 -7.98 17.44 0.53
CA CYS A 183 -9.03 18.43 0.31
C CYS A 183 -8.48 19.68 -0.41
N TRP A 184 -7.30 20.16 0.00
CA TRP A 184 -6.65 21.28 -0.65
C TRP A 184 -6.36 20.97 -2.13
N ILE A 185 -5.85 19.78 -2.44
CA ILE A 185 -5.60 19.34 -3.82
C ILE A 185 -6.90 19.31 -4.63
N HIS A 186 -7.99 18.80 -4.06
CA HIS A 186 -9.28 18.79 -4.74
C HIS A 186 -9.80 20.22 -5.02
N VAL A 187 -9.62 21.16 -4.10
CA VAL A 187 -9.93 22.59 -4.33
C VAL A 187 -9.01 23.19 -5.40
N TYR A 188 -7.72 22.85 -5.40
CA TYR A 188 -6.76 23.28 -6.41
C TYR A 188 -7.19 22.83 -7.82
N ILE A 189 -7.57 21.56 -7.99
CA ILE A 189 -8.10 21.01 -9.25
C ILE A 189 -9.27 21.83 -9.76
N LYS A 190 -10.25 22.13 -8.90
CA LYS A 190 -11.43 22.93 -9.24
C LYS A 190 -11.06 24.36 -9.64
N LYS A 191 -10.19 25.02 -8.85
CA LYS A 191 -9.76 26.41 -9.07
C LYS A 191 -8.99 26.58 -10.38
N HIS A 192 -8.13 25.63 -10.72
CA HIS A 192 -7.32 25.65 -11.94
C HIS A 192 -8.02 25.02 -13.15
N LYS A 193 -9.29 24.59 -13.00
CA LYS A 193 -10.09 23.94 -14.06
C LYS A 193 -9.36 22.75 -14.70
N ILE A 194 -8.63 21.98 -13.88
CA ILE A 194 -7.92 20.79 -14.34
C ILE A 194 -8.96 19.72 -14.67
N ASN A 195 -8.88 19.16 -15.87
CA ASN A 195 -9.82 18.15 -16.32
C ASN A 195 -9.74 16.88 -15.44
N LEU A 196 -10.88 16.42 -14.96
CA LEU A 196 -11.01 15.19 -14.16
C LEU A 196 -10.96 13.96 -15.05
N SER A 197 -9.74 13.55 -15.42
CA SER A 197 -9.53 12.26 -16.09
C SER A 197 -9.94 11.10 -15.18
N CYS A 198 -10.30 9.95 -15.76
CA CYS A 198 -10.63 8.75 -14.99
C CYS A 198 -9.52 8.35 -13.98
N HIS A 199 -8.25 8.59 -14.29
CA HIS A 199 -7.14 8.40 -13.34
C HIS A 199 -7.19 9.35 -12.14
N LEU A 200 -7.42 10.65 -12.37
CA LEU A 200 -7.49 11.63 -11.30
C LEU A 200 -8.72 11.44 -10.41
N VAL A 201 -9.87 11.07 -11.01
CA VAL A 201 -11.08 10.67 -10.28
C VAL A 201 -10.81 9.44 -9.41
N THR A 202 -10.16 8.42 -9.96
CA THR A 202 -9.78 7.21 -9.20
C THR A 202 -8.92 7.57 -7.99
N SER A 203 -7.91 8.44 -8.15
CA SER A 203 -7.06 8.90 -7.05
C SER A 203 -7.79 9.72 -6.00
N LEU A 204 -8.74 10.58 -6.39
CA LEU A 204 -9.56 11.35 -5.45
C LEU A 204 -10.50 10.42 -4.64
N VAL A 205 -11.16 9.47 -5.30
CA VAL A 205 -12.02 8.48 -4.64
C VAL A 205 -11.22 7.62 -3.67
N ASP A 206 -10.05 7.12 -4.10
CA ASP A 206 -9.16 6.33 -3.24
C ASP A 206 -8.67 7.15 -2.04
N MET A 207 -8.23 8.39 -2.25
CA MET A 207 -7.78 9.30 -1.19
C MET A 207 -8.87 9.55 -0.16
N TYR A 208 -10.07 10.00 -0.59
CA TYR A 208 -11.16 10.28 0.34
C TYR A 208 -11.61 9.05 1.11
N SER A 209 -11.72 7.90 0.43
CA SER A 209 -12.07 6.64 1.08
C SER A 209 -11.03 6.26 2.14
N LYS A 210 -9.74 6.25 1.77
CA LYS A 210 -8.65 5.88 2.69
C LYS A 210 -8.41 6.88 3.82
N CYS A 211 -8.78 8.13 3.66
CA CYS A 211 -8.72 9.16 4.69
C CYS A 211 -9.99 9.23 5.57
N GLY A 212 -10.98 8.36 5.34
CA GLY A 212 -12.15 8.23 6.20
C GLY A 212 -13.28 9.24 5.90
N ASP A 213 -13.35 9.77 4.68
CA ASP A 213 -14.44 10.64 4.22
C ASP A 213 -15.16 9.99 3.01
N LEU A 214 -15.86 8.89 3.29
CA LEU A 214 -16.60 8.11 2.29
C LEU A 214 -17.66 8.94 1.55
N ASN A 215 -18.27 9.92 2.24
CA ASN A 215 -19.29 10.77 1.65
C ASN A 215 -18.71 11.64 0.52
N LYS A 216 -17.53 12.25 0.73
CA LYS A 216 -16.86 12.98 -0.35
C LYS A 216 -16.37 12.05 -1.47
N ALA A 217 -15.93 10.83 -1.13
CA ALA A 217 -15.59 9.84 -2.14
C ALA A 217 -16.79 9.54 -3.06
N LEU A 218 -17.98 9.34 -2.47
CA LEU A 218 -19.23 9.15 -3.20
C LEU A 218 -19.64 10.39 -4.01
N GLU A 219 -19.46 11.61 -3.47
CA GLU A 219 -19.73 12.86 -4.19
C GLU A 219 -18.85 12.99 -5.44
N VAL A 220 -17.53 12.76 -5.30
CA VAL A 220 -16.58 12.77 -6.42
C VAL A 220 -16.94 11.70 -7.44
N PHE A 221 -17.27 10.49 -6.98
CA PHE A 221 -17.70 9.41 -7.85
C PHE A 221 -18.96 9.81 -8.63
N SER A 222 -20.03 10.21 -7.94
CA SER A 222 -21.31 10.57 -8.58
C SER A 222 -21.17 11.70 -9.59
N SER A 223 -20.39 12.74 -9.27
CA SER A 223 -20.18 13.91 -10.14
C SER A 223 -19.22 13.69 -11.31
N ALA A 224 -18.48 12.58 -11.36
CA ALA A 224 -17.51 12.34 -12.44
C ALA A 224 -18.20 12.01 -13.78
N ASP A 225 -17.85 12.73 -14.84
CA ASP A 225 -18.36 12.44 -16.19
C ASP A 225 -17.74 11.15 -16.79
N CYS A 226 -16.46 10.89 -16.49
CA CYS A 226 -15.72 9.70 -16.91
C CYS A 226 -15.70 8.67 -15.77
N LYS A 227 -16.28 7.49 -15.99
CA LYS A 227 -16.21 6.35 -15.05
C LYS A 227 -15.82 5.07 -15.79
N ASP A 228 -14.53 4.78 -15.83
CA ASP A 228 -14.02 3.51 -16.33
C ASP A 228 -14.02 2.43 -15.24
N VAL A 229 -13.58 1.22 -15.60
CA VAL A 229 -13.49 0.08 -14.68
C VAL A 229 -12.70 0.40 -13.41
N PHE A 230 -11.71 1.31 -13.45
CA PHE A 230 -10.88 1.67 -12.31
C PHE A 230 -11.62 2.58 -11.34
N VAL A 231 -12.35 3.59 -11.84
CA VAL A 231 -13.18 4.48 -11.01
C VAL A 231 -14.25 3.68 -10.25
N TRP A 232 -14.97 2.79 -10.94
CA TRP A 232 -15.95 1.91 -10.31
C TRP A 232 -15.30 0.98 -9.28
N SER A 233 -14.17 0.35 -9.63
CA SER A 233 -13.47 -0.57 -8.73
C SER A 233 -12.95 0.15 -7.47
N ALA A 234 -12.47 1.40 -7.59
CA ALA A 234 -12.02 2.20 -6.46
C ALA A 234 -13.16 2.57 -5.51
N MET A 235 -14.34 2.92 -6.04
CA MET A 235 -15.50 3.21 -5.19
C MET A 235 -16.03 1.95 -4.49
N ILE A 236 -16.05 0.80 -5.17
CA ILE A 236 -16.36 -0.51 -4.56
C ILE A 236 -15.36 -0.84 -3.45
N ALA A 237 -14.06 -0.56 -3.66
CA ALA A 237 -13.03 -0.75 -2.63
C ALA A 237 -13.26 0.16 -1.42
N GLY A 238 -13.63 1.44 -1.65
CA GLY A 238 -13.97 2.38 -0.59
C GLY A 238 -15.14 1.89 0.26
N LEU A 239 -16.23 1.43 -0.36
CA LEU A 239 -17.37 0.83 0.34
C LEU A 239 -16.96 -0.42 1.14
N ALA A 240 -16.17 -1.32 0.54
CA ALA A 240 -15.65 -2.52 1.21
C ALA A 240 -14.79 -2.19 2.44
N MET A 241 -13.92 -1.17 2.33
CA MET A 241 -13.05 -0.72 3.41
C MET A 241 -13.86 -0.09 4.56
N HIS A 242 -15.03 0.49 4.28
CA HIS A 242 -15.90 1.09 5.29
C HIS A 242 -16.92 0.11 5.89
N GLY A 243 -16.93 -1.15 5.45
CA GLY A 243 -17.88 -2.16 5.93
C GLY A 243 -19.25 -2.09 5.26
N ASN A 244 -19.38 -1.39 4.13
CA ASN A 244 -20.62 -1.22 3.38
C ASN A 244 -20.73 -2.27 2.26
N GLY A 245 -20.72 -3.55 2.63
CA GLY A 245 -20.67 -4.68 1.68
C GLY A 245 -21.89 -4.77 0.77
N SER A 246 -23.09 -4.52 1.28
CA SER A 246 -24.32 -4.50 0.48
C SER A 246 -24.32 -3.37 -0.55
N ASP A 247 -23.90 -2.17 -0.16
CA ASP A 247 -23.78 -1.03 -1.07
C ASP A 247 -22.72 -1.30 -2.15
N ALA A 248 -21.62 -1.97 -1.81
CA ALA A 248 -20.58 -2.37 -2.76
C ALA A 248 -21.13 -3.34 -3.84
N ILE A 249 -22.00 -4.27 -3.43
CA ILE A 249 -22.69 -5.19 -4.36
C ILE A 249 -23.70 -4.44 -5.22
N GLU A 250 -24.46 -3.49 -4.65
CA GLU A 250 -25.39 -2.67 -5.42
C GLU A 250 -24.65 -1.81 -6.45
N LEU A 251 -23.53 -1.21 -6.07
CA LEU A 251 -22.71 -0.40 -6.97
C LEU A 251 -22.12 -1.26 -8.10
N PHE A 252 -21.75 -2.51 -7.83
CA PHE A 252 -21.34 -3.45 -8.87
C PHE A 252 -22.48 -3.77 -9.86
N LYS A 253 -23.73 -3.91 -9.40
CA LYS A 253 -24.87 -4.10 -10.32
C LYS A 253 -25.04 -2.87 -11.23
N LYS A 254 -24.97 -1.66 -10.66
CA LYS A 254 -25.00 -0.40 -11.42
C LYS A 254 -23.86 -0.27 -12.45
N MET A 255 -22.67 -0.77 -12.11
CA MET A 255 -21.53 -0.85 -13.03
C MET A 255 -21.86 -1.72 -14.25
N GLN A 256 -22.51 -2.87 -14.03
CA GLN A 256 -22.93 -3.78 -15.10
C GLN A 256 -24.04 -3.17 -15.97
N GLU A 257 -25.02 -2.51 -15.35
CA GLU A 257 -26.09 -1.78 -16.05
C GLU A 257 -25.52 -0.66 -16.94
N SER A 258 -24.43 -0.03 -16.50
CA SER A 258 -23.67 0.97 -17.27
C SER A 258 -22.79 0.35 -18.36
N SER A 259 -22.94 -0.95 -18.64
CA SER A 259 -22.15 -1.71 -19.62
C SER A 259 -20.63 -1.70 -19.41
N ILE A 260 -20.17 -1.41 -18.18
CA ILE A 260 -18.75 -1.47 -17.84
C ILE A 260 -18.39 -2.90 -17.42
N ARG A 261 -17.45 -3.51 -18.14
CA ARG A 261 -17.01 -4.87 -17.84
C ARG A 261 -16.13 -4.89 -16.59
N PRO A 262 -16.45 -5.71 -15.58
CA PRO A 262 -15.60 -5.87 -14.41
C PRO A 262 -14.30 -6.59 -14.75
N ASN A 263 -13.27 -6.36 -13.94
CA ASN A 263 -11.97 -7.02 -14.05
C ASN A 263 -11.61 -7.74 -12.74
N GLY A 264 -10.43 -8.37 -12.68
CA GLY A 264 -9.97 -9.06 -11.46
C GLY A 264 -9.86 -8.14 -10.23
N VAL A 265 -9.56 -6.86 -10.41
CA VAL A 265 -9.53 -5.91 -9.28
C VAL A 265 -10.94 -5.69 -8.74
N THR A 266 -11.94 -5.55 -9.60
CA THR A 266 -13.35 -5.43 -9.20
C THR A 266 -13.80 -6.62 -8.33
N PHE A 267 -13.47 -7.85 -8.75
CA PHE A 267 -13.83 -9.05 -7.99
C PHE A 267 -13.05 -9.19 -6.68
N THR A 268 -11.78 -8.78 -6.64
CA THR A 268 -11.03 -8.72 -5.39
C THR A 268 -11.74 -7.81 -4.38
N ASN A 269 -12.18 -6.63 -4.82
CA ASN A 269 -12.86 -5.67 -3.95
C ASN A 269 -14.25 -6.16 -3.49
N LEU A 270 -15.00 -6.84 -4.36
CA LEU A 270 -16.28 -7.48 -3.99
C LEU A 270 -16.10 -8.58 -2.95
N LEU A 271 -15.10 -9.45 -3.12
CA LEU A 271 -14.83 -10.53 -2.17
C LEU A 271 -14.34 -9.97 -0.83
N CYS A 272 -13.52 -8.90 -0.84
CA CYS A 272 -13.17 -8.15 0.36
C CYS A 272 -14.40 -7.56 1.07
N ALA A 273 -15.32 -6.92 0.33
CA ALA A 273 -16.58 -6.42 0.87
C ALA A 273 -17.36 -7.55 1.58
N CYS A 274 -17.54 -8.68 0.89
CA CYS A 274 -18.25 -9.84 1.44
C CYS A 274 -17.54 -10.40 2.69
N SER A 275 -16.21 -10.44 2.69
CA SER A 275 -15.41 -10.92 3.82
C SER A 275 -15.57 -10.03 5.05
N HIS A 276 -15.59 -8.71 4.88
CA HIS A 276 -15.69 -7.78 6.00
C HIS A 276 -17.11 -7.66 6.58
N THR A 277 -18.14 -8.01 5.82
CA THR A 277 -19.55 -7.92 6.24
C THR A 277 -20.23 -9.27 6.46
N GLY A 278 -19.49 -10.39 6.35
CA GLY A 278 -20.02 -11.72 6.58
C GLY A 278 -20.99 -12.23 5.51
N LEU A 279 -20.94 -11.68 4.29
CA LEU A 279 -21.79 -12.09 3.15
C LEU A 279 -21.20 -13.32 2.45
N LEU A 280 -21.10 -14.43 3.19
CA LEU A 280 -20.40 -15.64 2.73
C LEU A 280 -21.02 -16.24 1.47
N GLN A 281 -22.35 -16.23 1.38
CA GLN A 281 -23.06 -16.87 0.26
C GLN A 281 -22.87 -16.06 -1.03
N GLU A 282 -23.00 -14.74 -0.95
CA GLU A 282 -22.76 -13.82 -2.04
C GLU A 282 -21.30 -13.91 -2.52
N GLY A 283 -20.35 -13.96 -1.58
CA GLY A 283 -18.93 -14.14 -1.88
C GLY A 283 -18.64 -15.42 -2.66
N ARG A 284 -19.22 -16.55 -2.22
CA ARG A 284 -19.15 -17.85 -2.93
C ARG A 284 -19.74 -17.76 -4.34
N ASP A 285 -20.89 -17.10 -4.47
CA ASP A 285 -21.57 -16.96 -5.75
C ASP A 285 -20.77 -16.11 -6.74
N PHE A 286 -20.19 -15.00 -6.28
CA PHE A 286 -19.29 -14.19 -7.11
C PHE A 286 -18.07 -14.98 -7.55
N PHE A 287 -17.39 -15.66 -6.62
CA PHE A 287 -16.21 -16.46 -6.92
C PHE A 287 -16.49 -17.55 -7.96
N LYS A 288 -17.61 -18.27 -7.82
CA LYS A 288 -18.05 -19.29 -8.79
C LYS A 288 -18.36 -18.70 -10.16
N LYS A 289 -18.92 -17.49 -10.23
CA LYS A 289 -19.29 -16.83 -11.50
C LYS A 289 -18.10 -16.21 -12.23
N MET A 290 -16.98 -15.93 -11.56
CA MET A 290 -15.81 -15.23 -12.14
C MET A 290 -15.38 -15.79 -13.50
N LYS A 291 -15.09 -17.09 -13.59
CA LYS A 291 -14.64 -17.73 -14.84
C LYS A 291 -15.79 -17.97 -15.84
N PRO A 292 -16.90 -18.65 -15.47
CA PRO A 292 -17.93 -19.01 -16.44
C PRO A 292 -18.77 -17.84 -16.95
N VAL A 293 -18.99 -16.80 -16.15
CA VAL A 293 -19.83 -15.65 -16.53
C VAL A 293 -19.01 -14.47 -17.00
N TYR A 294 -17.91 -14.17 -16.31
CA TYR A 294 -17.12 -12.96 -16.56
C TYR A 294 -15.82 -13.21 -17.34
N GLY A 295 -15.45 -14.48 -17.58
CA GLY A 295 -14.20 -14.83 -18.24
C GLY A 295 -12.94 -14.48 -17.43
N ILE A 296 -13.10 -14.25 -16.12
CA ILE A 296 -12.01 -13.87 -15.22
C ILE A 296 -11.49 -15.11 -14.51
N THR A 297 -10.24 -15.48 -14.76
CA THR A 297 -9.58 -16.56 -14.02
C THR A 297 -9.23 -16.08 -12.61
N PRO A 298 -9.66 -16.77 -11.54
CA PRO A 298 -9.30 -16.40 -10.17
C PRO A 298 -7.79 -16.49 -9.94
N GLY A 299 -7.13 -15.34 -9.76
CA GLY A 299 -5.75 -15.26 -9.26
C GLY A 299 -5.63 -15.32 -7.73
N VAL A 300 -4.39 -15.31 -7.21
CA VAL A 300 -4.09 -15.50 -5.78
C VAL A 300 -4.84 -14.54 -4.85
N LYS A 301 -5.00 -13.27 -5.23
CA LYS A 301 -5.72 -12.29 -4.40
C LYS A 301 -7.17 -12.67 -4.16
N HIS A 302 -7.85 -13.25 -5.14
CA HIS A 302 -9.23 -13.72 -4.98
C HIS A 302 -9.33 -14.90 -4.01
N TYR A 303 -8.38 -15.84 -4.11
CA TYR A 303 -8.28 -16.96 -3.17
C TYR A 303 -7.96 -16.46 -1.75
N ALA A 304 -7.09 -15.46 -1.60
CA ALA A 304 -6.81 -14.86 -0.29
C ALA A 304 -8.08 -14.27 0.35
N CYS A 305 -8.92 -13.56 -0.43
CA CYS A 305 -10.21 -13.06 0.05
C CYS A 305 -11.17 -14.19 0.45
N MET A 306 -11.24 -15.28 -0.33
CA MET A 306 -12.08 -16.43 -0.01
C MET A 306 -11.61 -17.15 1.27
N VAL A 307 -10.30 -17.30 1.45
CA VAL A 307 -9.71 -17.89 2.66
C VAL A 307 -9.96 -17.01 3.87
N ASP A 308 -9.82 -15.69 3.75
CA ASP A 308 -10.16 -14.75 4.82
C ASP A 308 -11.66 -14.84 5.20
N MET A 309 -12.55 -14.91 4.20
CA MET A 309 -14.00 -15.01 4.40
C MET A 309 -14.42 -16.33 5.05
N LEU A 310 -13.93 -17.47 4.55
CA LEU A 310 -14.17 -18.79 5.14
C LEU A 310 -13.58 -18.87 6.54
N GLY A 311 -12.38 -18.32 6.72
CA GLY A 311 -11.69 -18.23 7.99
C GLY A 311 -12.50 -17.48 9.05
N ARG A 312 -13.00 -16.27 8.73
CA ARG A 312 -13.87 -15.48 9.62
C ARG A 312 -15.20 -16.16 9.94
N ALA A 313 -15.70 -16.99 9.02
CA ALA A 313 -16.91 -17.79 9.22
C ALA A 313 -16.67 -19.07 10.06
N GLY A 314 -15.43 -19.36 10.49
CA GLY A 314 -15.08 -20.56 11.24
C GLY A 314 -14.91 -21.82 10.40
N LEU A 315 -14.97 -21.72 9.07
CA LEU A 315 -14.87 -22.84 8.13
C LEU A 315 -13.39 -23.13 7.79
N LEU A 316 -12.57 -23.36 8.82
CA LEU A 316 -11.10 -23.48 8.69
C LEU A 316 -10.66 -24.64 7.80
N GLU A 317 -11.31 -25.80 7.92
CA GLU A 317 -11.01 -26.97 7.09
C GLU A 317 -11.33 -26.73 5.60
N GLU A 318 -12.44 -26.05 5.32
CA GLU A 318 -12.81 -25.67 3.96
C GLU A 318 -11.81 -24.66 3.40
N ALA A 319 -11.37 -23.69 4.21
CA ALA A 319 -10.35 -22.73 3.83
C ALA A 319 -9.01 -23.43 3.50
N LEU A 320 -8.59 -24.39 4.31
CA LEU A 320 -7.38 -25.17 4.07
C LEU A 320 -7.50 -26.04 2.81
N SER A 321 -8.65 -26.68 2.59
CA SER A 321 -8.94 -27.43 1.37
C SER A 321 -8.93 -26.54 0.12
N LEU A 322 -9.46 -25.31 0.22
CA LEU A 322 -9.43 -24.33 -0.85
C LEU A 322 -7.98 -23.95 -1.23
N ILE A 323 -7.09 -23.79 -0.24
CA ILE A 323 -5.66 -23.54 -0.48
C ILE A 323 -5.02 -24.72 -1.23
N LYS A 324 -5.31 -25.95 -0.81
CA LYS A 324 -4.77 -27.18 -1.41
C LYS A 324 -5.23 -27.38 -2.87
N THR A 325 -6.37 -26.81 -3.25
CA THR A 325 -6.94 -26.90 -4.61
C THR A 325 -6.62 -25.69 -5.50
N MET A 326 -5.79 -24.75 -5.03
CA MET A 326 -5.39 -23.59 -5.84
C MET A 326 -4.62 -24.02 -7.09
N PRO A 327 -4.95 -23.48 -8.29
CA PRO A 327 -4.24 -23.79 -9.52
C PRO A 327 -2.89 -23.07 -9.66
N MET A 328 -2.49 -22.31 -8.64
CA MET A 328 -1.21 -21.61 -8.57
C MET A 328 -0.64 -21.67 -7.14
N PRO A 329 0.67 -21.46 -6.96
CA PRO A 329 1.29 -21.42 -5.64
C PRO A 329 0.62 -20.38 -4.71
N PRO A 330 0.22 -20.75 -3.48
CA PRO A 330 -0.29 -19.79 -2.50
C PRO A 330 0.81 -18.82 -2.06
N LEU A 331 0.44 -17.55 -1.85
CA LEU A 331 1.34 -16.53 -1.29
C LEU A 331 1.23 -16.46 0.23
N ALA A 332 2.22 -15.84 0.89
CA ALA A 332 2.23 -15.65 2.34
C ALA A 332 0.97 -14.95 2.88
N SER A 333 0.36 -14.07 2.09
CA SER A 333 -0.91 -13.40 2.43
C SER A 333 -2.09 -14.38 2.62
N VAL A 334 -2.14 -15.48 1.85
CA VAL A 334 -3.20 -16.51 1.95
C VAL A 334 -3.07 -17.26 3.28
N TYR A 335 -1.87 -17.75 3.60
CA TYR A 335 -1.61 -18.41 4.88
C TYR A 335 -1.72 -17.43 6.06
N GLY A 336 -1.38 -16.16 5.87
CA GLY A 336 -1.55 -15.11 6.88
C GLY A 336 -3.02 -14.88 7.23
N ALA A 337 -3.91 -14.89 6.23
CA ALA A 337 -5.35 -14.83 6.45
C ALA A 337 -5.86 -16.05 7.24
N LEU A 338 -5.45 -17.26 6.83
CA LEU A 338 -5.82 -18.50 7.54
C LEU A 338 -5.31 -18.50 8.99
N LEU A 339 -4.04 -18.13 9.22
CA LEU A 339 -3.46 -18.05 10.57
C LEU A 339 -4.19 -17.02 11.44
N GLY A 340 -4.59 -15.89 10.86
CA GLY A 340 -5.42 -14.89 11.52
C GLY A 340 -6.79 -15.44 11.94
N ALA A 341 -7.42 -16.25 11.10
CA ALA A 341 -8.68 -16.93 11.40
C ALA A 341 -8.51 -18.01 12.48
N CYS A 342 -7.42 -18.79 12.45
CA CYS A 342 -7.12 -19.76 13.51
C CYS A 342 -6.97 -19.09 14.87
N LYS A 343 -6.41 -17.87 14.94
CA LYS A 343 -6.39 -17.08 16.17
C LYS A 343 -7.78 -16.76 16.70
N LEU A 344 -8.71 -16.41 15.80
CA LEU A 344 -10.09 -16.08 16.16
C LEU A 344 -10.79 -17.30 16.76
N HIS A 345 -10.67 -18.46 16.11
CA HIS A 345 -11.40 -19.68 16.49
C HIS A 345 -10.64 -20.62 17.45
N GLY A 346 -9.36 -20.35 17.74
CA GLY A 346 -8.55 -21.15 18.67
C GLY A 346 -8.12 -22.52 18.14
N ASN A 347 -8.09 -22.73 16.83
CA ASN A 347 -7.66 -24.00 16.24
C ASN A 347 -6.13 -24.04 16.10
N VAL A 348 -5.46 -24.79 16.98
CA VAL A 348 -4.00 -24.87 17.04
C VAL A 348 -3.42 -25.68 15.88
N GLU A 349 -4.07 -26.75 15.46
CA GLU A 349 -3.57 -27.67 14.43
C GLU A 349 -3.45 -26.97 13.06
N VAL A 350 -4.54 -26.34 12.61
CA VAL A 350 -4.53 -25.58 11.34
C VAL A 350 -3.59 -24.37 11.44
N ALA A 351 -3.44 -23.76 12.63
CA ALA A 351 -2.49 -22.67 12.84
C ALA A 351 -1.03 -23.10 12.65
N GLU A 352 -0.67 -24.28 13.14
CA GLU A 352 0.67 -24.84 12.97
C GLU A 352 0.98 -25.12 11.49
N GLU A 353 0.06 -25.77 10.77
CA GLU A 353 0.20 -26.02 9.33
C GLU A 353 0.31 -24.71 8.54
N ALA A 354 -0.59 -23.75 8.78
CA ALA A 354 -0.57 -22.45 8.10
C ALA A 354 0.71 -21.66 8.40
N SER A 355 1.16 -21.65 9.66
CA SER A 355 2.38 -20.93 10.05
C SER A 355 3.64 -21.59 9.49
N ALA A 356 3.70 -22.92 9.38
CA ALA A 356 4.84 -23.61 8.78
C ALA A 356 5.00 -23.20 7.32
N ARG A 357 3.92 -23.28 6.54
CA ARG A 357 3.91 -22.86 5.12
C ARG A 357 4.20 -21.38 4.92
N LEU A 358 3.67 -20.52 5.79
CA LEU A 358 3.95 -19.08 5.72
C LEU A 358 5.44 -18.80 5.93
N LEU A 359 6.06 -19.43 6.93
CA LEU A 359 7.47 -19.22 7.26
C LEU A 359 8.43 -19.87 6.26
N GLU A 360 7.99 -20.91 5.52
CA GLU A 360 8.71 -21.43 4.35
C GLU A 360 8.81 -20.35 3.24
N LEU A 361 7.73 -19.59 3.02
CA LEU A 361 7.69 -18.52 2.00
C LEU A 361 8.38 -17.24 2.47
N GLU A 362 8.19 -16.87 3.73
CA GLU A 362 8.73 -15.64 4.33
C GLU A 362 9.33 -15.94 5.71
N PRO A 363 10.59 -16.42 5.77
CA PRO A 363 11.25 -16.76 7.03
C PRO A 363 11.36 -15.58 8.01
N SER A 364 11.34 -14.35 7.48
CA SER A 364 11.43 -13.11 8.26
C SER A 364 10.08 -12.51 8.68
N ASN A 365 8.96 -13.22 8.45
CA ASN A 365 7.64 -12.71 8.78
C ASN A 365 7.37 -12.74 10.30
N HIS A 366 7.73 -11.66 11.00
CA HIS A 366 7.51 -11.51 12.43
C HIS A 366 6.03 -11.62 12.83
N GLY A 367 5.10 -11.25 11.94
CA GLY A 367 3.66 -11.30 12.19
C GLY A 367 3.17 -12.73 12.44
N ALA A 368 3.65 -13.68 11.65
CA ALA A 368 3.30 -15.09 11.80
C ALA A 368 3.76 -15.68 13.14
N TYR A 369 4.99 -15.39 13.55
CA TYR A 369 5.50 -15.79 14.87
C TYR A 369 4.64 -15.22 16.00
N VAL A 370 4.31 -13.93 15.93
CA VAL A 370 3.48 -13.28 16.96
C VAL A 370 2.08 -13.88 17.01
N LEU A 371 1.44 -14.14 15.86
CA LEU A 371 0.12 -14.75 15.79
C LEU A 371 0.12 -16.17 16.37
N LEU A 372 1.08 -17.01 15.96
CA LEU A 372 1.20 -18.37 16.47
C LEU A 372 1.51 -18.39 17.98
N SER A 373 2.38 -17.49 18.45
CA SER A 373 2.66 -17.33 19.89
C SER A 373 1.40 -17.01 20.68
N ASN A 374 0.53 -16.13 20.15
CA ASN A 374 -0.71 -15.76 20.82
C ASN A 374 -1.70 -16.92 20.86
N ILE A 375 -1.75 -17.73 19.80
CA ILE A 375 -2.58 -18.95 19.75
C ILE A 375 -2.13 -19.93 20.83
N TYR A 376 -0.83 -20.23 20.91
CA TYR A 376 -0.29 -21.11 21.96
C TYR A 376 -0.56 -20.59 23.36
N ALA A 377 -0.39 -19.28 23.60
CA ALA A 377 -0.66 -18.68 24.91
C ALA A 377 -2.13 -18.82 25.31
N LYS A 378 -3.07 -18.57 24.38
CA LYS A 378 -4.52 -18.75 24.62
C LYS A 378 -4.89 -20.21 24.93
N SER A 379 -4.15 -21.16 24.37
CA SER A 379 -4.31 -22.61 24.62
C SER A 379 -3.45 -23.14 25.78
N GLY A 380 -2.76 -22.27 26.55
CA GLY A 380 -1.93 -22.67 27.70
C GLY A 380 -0.63 -23.42 27.35
N MET A 381 -0.21 -23.42 26.08
CA MET A 381 0.97 -24.14 25.59
C MET A 381 2.26 -23.32 25.76
N TRP A 382 2.65 -23.04 27.01
CA TRP A 382 3.76 -22.13 27.33
C TRP A 382 5.13 -22.60 26.84
N ASP A 383 5.38 -23.91 26.78
CA ASP A 383 6.64 -24.46 26.24
C ASP A 383 6.83 -24.11 24.76
N LYS A 384 5.74 -24.16 23.98
CA LYS A 384 5.76 -23.77 22.57
C LYS A 384 5.93 -22.25 22.40
N VAL A 385 5.40 -21.45 23.32
CA VAL A 385 5.65 -20.00 23.34
C VAL A 385 7.14 -19.71 23.58
N ALA A 386 7.75 -20.38 24.55
CA ALA A 386 9.16 -20.21 24.88
C ALA A 386 10.07 -20.63 23.71
N SER A 387 9.78 -21.77 23.07
CA SER A 387 10.55 -22.24 21.90
C SER A 387 10.44 -21.30 20.70
N LEU A 388 9.23 -20.78 20.44
CA LEU A 388 8.99 -19.85 19.34
C LEU A 388 9.73 -18.51 19.56
N ARG A 389 9.75 -18.00 20.79
CA ARG A 389 10.51 -16.80 21.17
C ARG A 389 12.02 -17.00 21.01
N LYS A 390 12.54 -18.15 21.42
CA LYS A 390 13.96 -18.50 21.20
C LYS A 390 14.29 -18.45 19.71
N ARG A 391 13.46 -19.08 18.88
CA ARG A 391 13.63 -19.07 17.41
C ARG A 391 13.59 -17.65 16.82
N MET A 392 12.71 -16.77 17.32
CA MET A 392 12.70 -15.36 16.87
C MET A 392 14.01 -14.62 17.20
N LYS A 393 14.58 -14.87 18.39
CA LYS A 393 15.87 -14.29 18.80
C LYS A 393 17.02 -14.83 17.95
N ASP A 394 17.03 -16.14 17.70
CA ASP A 394 18.09 -16.81 16.93
C ASP A 394 18.13 -16.32 15.48
N VAL A 395 16.98 -16.01 14.87
CA VAL A 395 16.88 -15.43 13.51
C VAL A 395 17.13 -13.91 13.51
N GLY A 396 17.26 -13.28 14.69
CA GLY A 396 17.49 -11.84 14.82
C GLY A 396 16.28 -10.98 14.42
N LEU A 397 15.07 -11.55 14.46
CA LEU A 397 13.86 -10.85 14.04
C LEU A 397 13.45 -9.79 15.05
N LYS A 398 13.31 -8.55 14.56
CA LYS A 398 12.71 -7.45 15.31
C LYS A 398 11.25 -7.33 14.94
N LYS A 399 10.39 -7.17 15.96
CA LYS A 399 8.96 -6.90 15.76
C LYS A 399 8.79 -5.53 15.13
N GLU A 400 8.01 -5.44 14.05
CA GLU A 400 7.59 -4.15 13.50
C GLU A 400 6.83 -3.36 14.59
N PRO A 401 7.25 -2.11 14.89
CA PRO A 401 6.56 -1.30 15.87
C PRO A 401 5.17 -0.94 15.36
N GLY A 402 4.18 -1.00 16.25
CA GLY A 402 2.86 -0.46 15.97
C GLY A 402 2.93 1.06 15.97
N CYS A 403 2.55 1.68 14.86
CA CYS A 403 2.48 3.13 14.69
C CYS A 403 1.04 3.52 14.37
N SER A 404 0.49 4.46 15.13
CA SER A 404 -0.79 5.10 14.81
C SER A 404 -0.55 6.55 14.42
N SER A 405 -1.27 7.04 13.42
CA SER A 405 -1.24 8.44 13.02
C SER A 405 -2.61 9.09 13.08
N LEU A 406 -2.62 10.41 13.27
CA LEU A 406 -3.81 11.24 13.28
C LEU A 406 -3.46 12.62 12.71
N GLU A 407 -4.31 13.16 11.85
CA GLU A 407 -4.14 14.52 11.29
C GLU A 407 -4.85 15.58 12.16
N VAL A 408 -4.13 16.64 12.50
CA VAL A 408 -4.68 17.85 13.15
C VAL A 408 -4.13 19.08 12.43
N ASN A 409 -5.02 19.97 12.00
CA ASN A 409 -4.66 21.25 11.37
C ASN A 409 -3.66 21.10 10.21
N GLY A 410 -3.87 20.12 9.34
CA GLY A 410 -3.01 19.82 8.19
C GLY A 410 -1.67 19.14 8.52
N VAL A 411 -1.42 18.73 9.75
CA VAL A 411 -0.21 18.01 10.16
C VAL A 411 -0.57 16.60 10.59
N VAL A 412 0.08 15.59 10.00
CA VAL A 412 -0.05 14.19 10.41
C VAL A 412 0.91 13.91 11.56
N HIS A 413 0.35 13.67 12.75
CA HIS A 413 1.08 13.31 13.95
C HIS A 413 1.16 11.79 14.08
N GLU A 414 2.32 11.27 14.50
CA GLU A 414 2.54 9.84 14.72
C GLU A 414 2.83 9.51 16.17
N PHE A 415 2.40 8.31 16.54
CA PHE A 415 2.52 7.77 17.87
C PHE A 415 3.08 6.36 17.79
N VAL A 416 4.22 6.16 18.42
CA VAL A 416 4.85 4.86 18.63
C VAL A 416 5.01 4.65 20.13
N VAL A 417 4.76 3.43 20.59
CA VAL A 417 4.87 3.10 22.02
C VAL A 417 6.29 3.35 22.51
N GLY A 418 6.43 4.15 23.57
CA GLY A 418 7.73 4.52 24.15
C GLY A 418 8.44 5.69 23.47
N ASP A 419 7.87 6.22 22.38
CA ASP A 419 8.36 7.44 21.74
C ASP A 419 7.84 8.68 22.45
N ASN A 420 8.77 9.46 23.03
CA ASN A 420 8.48 10.71 23.72
C ASN A 420 8.94 11.95 22.93
N THR A 421 9.26 11.81 21.64
CA THR A 421 9.70 12.92 20.79
C THR A 421 8.59 13.90 20.45
N HIS A 422 7.32 13.50 20.60
CA HIS A 422 6.19 14.39 20.35
C HIS A 422 6.18 15.59 21.31
N ALA A 423 6.07 16.81 20.78
CA ALA A 423 6.15 18.06 21.55
C ALA A 423 5.13 18.13 22.71
N GLN A 424 3.96 17.51 22.53
CA GLN A 424 2.90 17.45 23.54
C GLN A 424 2.83 16.12 24.30
N SER A 425 3.90 15.31 24.30
CA SER A 425 3.91 13.97 24.95
C SER A 425 3.35 14.03 26.38
N LYS A 426 3.86 14.91 27.25
CA LYS A 426 3.37 15.04 28.64
C LYS A 426 1.85 15.24 28.75
N LEU A 427 1.26 16.06 27.87
CA LEU A 427 -0.18 16.32 27.86
C LEU A 427 -0.97 15.09 27.38
N ILE A 428 -0.46 14.38 26.37
CA ILE A 428 -1.09 13.18 25.82
C ILE A 428 -1.13 12.07 26.86
N TYR A 429 0.00 11.79 27.52
CA TYR A 429 0.07 10.79 28.58
C TYR A 429 -0.81 11.18 29.78
N GLY A 430 -0.84 12.46 30.16
CA GLY A 430 -1.75 12.96 31.20
C GLY A 430 -3.22 12.74 30.84
N LYS A 431 -3.62 13.05 29.59
CA LYS A 431 -4.99 12.81 29.12
C LYS A 431 -5.34 11.33 29.06
N LEU A 432 -4.39 10.50 28.64
CA LEU A 432 -4.59 9.06 28.59
C LEU A 432 -4.86 8.47 29.98
N ASN A 433 -4.14 8.94 31.01
CA ASN A 433 -4.39 8.55 32.39
C ASN A 433 -5.80 8.95 32.85
N GLU A 434 -6.22 10.21 32.61
CA GLU A 434 -7.58 10.68 32.90
C GLU A 434 -8.65 9.81 32.21
N VAL A 435 -8.42 9.47 30.93
CA VAL A 435 -9.30 8.57 30.17
C VAL A 435 -9.40 7.22 30.87
N PHE A 436 -8.28 6.61 31.25
CA PHE A 436 -8.30 5.29 31.90
C PHE A 436 -8.93 5.30 33.28
N GLU A 437 -8.72 6.33 34.10
CA GLU A 437 -9.41 6.47 35.38
C GLU A 437 -10.92 6.50 35.19
N LYS A 438 -11.40 7.27 34.20
CA LYS A 438 -12.81 7.33 33.85
C LYS A 438 -13.33 5.99 33.32
N LEU A 439 -12.55 5.29 32.50
CA LEU A 439 -12.92 3.95 32.00
C LEU A 439 -12.97 2.91 33.13
N LYS A 440 -12.01 2.90 34.06
CA LYS A 440 -12.02 2.01 35.23
C LYS A 440 -13.27 2.24 36.09
N SER A 441 -13.70 3.49 36.26
CA SER A 441 -14.92 3.81 37.03
C SER A 441 -16.22 3.23 36.46
N ILE A 442 -16.24 2.87 35.16
CA ILE A 442 -17.39 2.25 34.49
C ILE A 442 -17.19 0.75 34.22
N GLY A 443 -16.18 0.13 34.84
CA GLY A 443 -15.94 -1.31 34.77
C GLY A 443 -15.03 -1.76 33.62
N TYR A 444 -14.19 -0.89 33.08
CA TYR A 444 -13.14 -1.34 32.15
C TYR A 444 -12.06 -2.14 32.88
N GLU A 445 -11.86 -3.38 32.45
CA GLU A 445 -10.73 -4.22 32.83
C GLU A 445 -9.85 -4.50 31.59
N PRO A 446 -8.53 -4.24 31.65
CA PRO A 446 -7.63 -4.54 30.54
C PRO A 446 -7.62 -6.04 30.21
N ASN A 447 -7.66 -6.39 28.92
CA ASN A 447 -7.61 -7.80 28.51
C ASN A 447 -6.20 -8.39 28.68
N ARG A 448 -5.93 -8.96 29.87
CA ARG A 448 -4.64 -9.56 30.26
C ARG A 448 -4.21 -10.74 29.37
N SER A 449 -5.14 -11.41 28.67
CA SER A 449 -4.82 -12.51 27.74
C SER A 449 -3.98 -12.08 26.53
N GLN A 450 -3.93 -10.77 26.23
CA GLN A 450 -3.15 -10.21 25.12
C GLN A 450 -1.76 -9.73 25.53
N VAL A 451 -1.48 -9.66 26.83
CA VAL A 451 -0.12 -9.43 27.32
C VAL A 451 0.58 -10.76 27.30
N LEU A 452 1.48 -10.92 26.33
CA LEU A 452 2.51 -11.94 26.39
C LEU A 452 3.25 -11.75 27.71
N GLN A 453 2.99 -12.62 28.71
CA GLN A 453 3.71 -12.64 29.99
C GLN A 453 5.22 -12.58 29.70
N CYS A 454 5.77 -11.40 29.92
CA CYS A 454 7.18 -11.04 29.80
C CYS A 454 7.50 -9.94 30.81
N VAL A 455 6.63 -9.72 31.79
CA VAL A 455 6.96 -8.93 32.96
C VAL A 455 6.46 -9.69 34.17
N GLU A 456 7.39 -10.00 35.08
CA GLU A 456 7.13 -10.80 36.29
C GLU A 456 6.22 -10.03 37.28
N GLU A 457 6.01 -8.73 37.04
CA GLU A 457 5.16 -7.84 37.84
C GLU A 457 3.85 -7.51 37.10
N GLU A 458 2.71 -7.71 37.77
CA GLU A 458 1.37 -7.44 37.23
C GLU A 458 1.18 -5.97 36.78
N ASP A 459 1.83 -5.03 37.47
CA ASP A 459 1.74 -3.59 37.19
C ASP A 459 2.34 -3.20 35.83
N MET A 460 3.42 -3.86 35.41
CA MET A 460 4.07 -3.59 34.12
C MET A 460 3.31 -4.23 32.95
N GLN A 461 2.53 -5.29 33.19
CA GLN A 461 1.65 -5.89 32.20
C GLN A 461 0.45 -4.97 31.89
N GLU A 462 -0.14 -4.36 32.93
CA GLU A 462 -1.17 -3.33 32.75
C GLU A 462 -0.62 -2.11 32.01
N GLN A 463 0.56 -1.61 32.38
CA GLN A 463 1.20 -0.48 31.70
C GLN A 463 1.46 -0.73 30.20
N ALA A 464 1.84 -1.95 29.82
CA ALA A 464 2.06 -2.30 28.42
C ALA A 464 0.77 -2.24 27.58
N LEU A 465 -0.38 -2.64 28.13
CA LEU A 465 -1.69 -2.49 27.48
C LEU A 465 -2.16 -1.04 27.45
N HIS A 466 -1.88 -0.27 28.50
CA HIS A 466 -2.26 1.14 28.57
C HIS A 466 -1.61 1.96 27.46
N LEU A 467 -0.41 1.59 27.00
CA LEU A 467 0.44 2.42 26.14
C LEU A 467 0.40 2.09 24.64
N HIS A 468 -0.65 1.46 24.14
CA HIS A 468 -0.77 1.25 22.69
C HIS A 468 -0.89 2.56 21.91
N SER A 469 -0.25 2.62 20.74
CA SER A 469 -0.21 3.82 19.87
C SER A 469 -1.59 4.37 19.51
N GLU A 470 -2.59 3.49 19.38
CA GLU A 470 -3.97 3.83 19.04
C GLU A 470 -4.59 4.69 20.15
N LYS A 471 -4.29 4.34 21.41
CA LYS A 471 -4.83 5.02 22.58
C LYS A 471 -4.16 6.39 22.77
N LEU A 472 -2.86 6.48 22.48
CA LEU A 472 -2.12 7.75 22.42
C LEU A 472 -2.72 8.67 21.34
N ALA A 473 -2.98 8.14 20.14
CA ALA A 473 -3.59 8.89 19.04
C ALA A 473 -5.00 9.39 19.40
N ILE A 474 -5.84 8.54 20.01
CA ILE A 474 -7.18 8.94 20.47
C ILE A 474 -7.09 10.00 21.57
N ALA A 475 -6.19 9.84 22.55
CA ALA A 475 -5.98 10.82 23.61
C ALA A 475 -5.55 12.18 23.03
N PHE A 476 -4.62 12.19 22.06
CA PHE A 476 -4.24 13.40 21.35
C PHE A 476 -5.43 14.02 20.60
N GLY A 477 -6.23 13.21 19.91
CA GLY A 477 -7.46 13.67 19.24
C GLY A 477 -8.47 14.31 20.19
N LEU A 478 -8.63 13.78 21.42
CA LEU A 478 -9.50 14.36 22.45
C LEU A 478 -9.01 15.73 22.96
N ILE A 479 -7.71 15.98 22.92
CA ILE A 479 -7.11 17.27 23.32
C ILE A 479 -7.24 18.29 22.20
N SER A 480 -6.91 17.87 20.98
CA SER A 480 -6.62 18.79 19.88
C SER A 480 -7.81 19.06 18.96
N LEU A 481 -8.80 18.17 18.90
CA LEU A 481 -9.95 18.29 17.99
C LEU A 481 -11.20 18.78 18.71
N THR A 482 -11.96 19.65 18.04
CA THR A 482 -13.24 20.17 18.54
C THR A 482 -14.28 19.05 18.70
N LYS A 483 -15.24 19.19 19.61
CA LYS A 483 -16.24 18.14 19.94
C LYS A 483 -17.02 17.60 18.74
N SER A 484 -17.28 18.43 17.74
CA SER A 484 -18.02 18.06 16.52
C SER A 484 -17.19 17.29 15.49
N GLN A 485 -15.86 17.31 15.59
CA GLN A 485 -14.99 16.62 14.64
C GLN A 485 -14.80 15.15 15.06
N PRO A 486 -14.91 14.19 14.14
CA PRO A 486 -14.56 12.81 14.44
C PRO A 486 -13.04 12.67 14.60
N ILE A 487 -12.62 11.77 15.49
CA ILE A 487 -11.21 11.42 15.69
C ILE A 487 -10.85 10.35 14.65
N ARG A 488 -10.01 10.70 13.66
CA ARG A 488 -9.57 9.78 12.61
C ARG A 488 -8.19 9.24 12.92
N VAL A 489 -8.10 7.96 13.26
CA VAL A 489 -6.85 7.27 13.60
C VAL A 489 -6.54 6.24 12.53
N MET A 490 -5.29 6.25 12.08
CA MET A 490 -4.78 5.34 11.06
C MET A 490 -3.71 4.44 11.70
N LYS A 491 -3.78 3.13 11.47
CA LYS A 491 -2.84 2.15 12.05
C LYS A 491 -2.15 1.35 10.95
N ASN A 492 -0.83 1.19 11.06
CA ASN A 492 -0.03 0.39 10.11
C ASN A 492 -0.24 -1.14 10.24
N LEU A 493 -0.72 -1.59 11.40
CA LEU A 493 -1.00 -2.98 11.76
C LEU A 493 -2.51 -3.20 11.98
N ARG A 494 -2.91 -4.46 12.17
CA ARG A 494 -4.27 -4.78 12.64
C ARG A 494 -4.45 -4.27 14.07
N VAL A 495 -5.57 -3.59 14.33
CA VAL A 495 -5.93 -3.12 15.67
C VAL A 495 -6.19 -4.33 16.57
N CYS A 496 -5.66 -4.31 17.79
CA CYS A 496 -5.87 -5.40 18.76
C CYS A 496 -7.24 -5.32 19.44
N GLU A 497 -7.59 -6.40 20.15
CA GLU A 497 -8.92 -6.52 20.73
C GLU A 497 -9.23 -5.43 21.75
N ASP A 498 -8.26 -5.25 22.63
CA ASP A 498 -8.34 -4.29 23.71
C ASP A 498 -8.43 -2.85 23.18
N CYS A 499 -7.65 -2.47 22.16
CA CYS A 499 -7.69 -1.12 21.59
C CYS A 499 -9.05 -0.75 21.00
N HIS A 500 -9.69 -1.68 20.29
CA HIS A 500 -11.00 -1.43 19.70
C HIS A 500 -12.11 -1.40 20.77
N ASN A 501 -12.05 -2.25 21.79
CA ASN A 501 -12.97 -2.19 22.93
C ASN A 501 -12.81 -0.87 23.71
N VAL A 502 -11.58 -0.44 23.95
CA VAL A 502 -11.28 0.87 24.55
C VAL A 502 -11.81 2.01 23.67
N ALA A 503 -11.62 1.96 22.35
CA ALA A 503 -12.16 2.96 21.46
C ALA A 503 -13.71 3.04 21.51
N LYS A 504 -14.40 1.89 21.57
CA LYS A 504 -15.86 1.83 21.83
C LYS A 504 -16.21 2.54 23.14
N MET A 505 -15.55 2.19 24.24
CA MET A 505 -15.84 2.81 25.53
C MET A 505 -15.55 4.31 25.55
N ILE A 506 -14.43 4.76 24.99
CA ILE A 506 -14.10 6.19 24.85
C ILE A 506 -15.18 6.92 24.07
N SER A 507 -15.61 6.36 22.94
CA SER A 507 -16.68 6.94 22.11
C SER A 507 -17.96 7.17 22.91
N LYS A 508 -18.37 6.20 23.73
CA LYS A 508 -19.55 6.30 24.60
C LYS A 508 -19.37 7.34 25.72
N VAL A 509 -18.19 7.36 26.35
CA VAL A 509 -17.93 8.17 27.56
C VAL A 509 -17.66 9.64 27.26
N TYR A 510 -17.10 9.92 26.09
CA TYR A 510 -16.75 11.28 25.65
C TYR A 510 -17.72 11.83 24.61
N ASP A 511 -18.72 11.04 24.19
CA ASP A 511 -19.63 11.36 23.09
C ASP A 511 -18.86 11.82 21.85
N ARG A 512 -17.91 10.97 21.42
CA ARG A 512 -17.06 11.23 20.26
C ARG A 512 -17.14 10.11 19.26
N GLU A 513 -17.30 10.49 18.00
CA GLU A 513 -17.13 9.60 16.88
C GLU A 513 -15.64 9.34 16.64
N ILE A 514 -15.26 8.07 16.51
CA ILE A 514 -13.89 7.63 16.28
C ILE A 514 -13.90 6.77 15.02
N LEU A 515 -13.15 7.19 14.00
CA LEU A 515 -12.88 6.39 12.81
C LEU A 515 -11.50 5.79 12.98
N LEU A 516 -11.45 4.50 13.26
CA LEU A 516 -10.19 3.79 13.45
C LEU A 516 -9.94 2.90 12.24
N ARG A 517 -8.98 3.26 11.39
CA ARG A 517 -8.56 2.45 10.24
C ARG A 517 -7.39 1.56 10.62
N ASP A 518 -7.58 0.26 10.46
CA ASP A 518 -6.48 -0.70 10.42
C ASP A 518 -5.96 -0.88 8.97
N ARG A 519 -5.09 -1.86 8.75
CA ARG A 519 -4.51 -2.13 7.42
C ARG A 519 -5.57 -2.35 6.32
N TYR A 520 -6.74 -2.89 6.66
CA TYR A 520 -7.71 -3.38 5.68
C TYR A 520 -9.08 -2.69 5.73
N ARG A 521 -9.48 -2.13 6.88
CA ARG A 521 -10.80 -1.50 7.02
C ARG A 521 -10.88 -0.41 8.08
N PHE A 522 -11.93 0.39 7.98
CA PHE A 522 -12.40 1.30 9.01
C PHE A 522 -13.32 0.60 10.00
N HIS A 523 -13.12 0.94 11.26
CA HIS A 523 -14.03 0.68 12.36
C HIS A 523 -14.67 2.04 12.69
N HIS A 524 -15.94 2.22 12.31
CA HIS A 524 -16.70 3.43 12.61
C HIS A 524 -17.34 3.26 13.98
N ILE A 525 -16.80 3.97 14.96
CA ILE A 525 -17.17 3.81 16.36
C ILE A 525 -17.94 5.04 16.81
N LYS A 526 -19.21 4.83 17.20
CA LYS A 526 -20.10 5.89 17.66
C LYS A 526 -20.98 5.38 18.79
N ALA A 527 -21.08 6.16 19.87
CA ALA A 527 -21.88 5.84 21.05
C ALA A 527 -21.58 4.44 21.65
N GLY A 528 -20.34 3.96 21.51
CA GLY A 528 -19.92 2.64 22.00
C GLY A 528 -20.23 1.44 21.11
N VAL A 529 -20.79 1.67 19.92
CA VAL A 529 -21.03 0.64 18.92
C VAL A 529 -20.05 0.83 17.77
N CYS A 530 -19.52 -0.28 17.24
CA CYS A 530 -18.68 -0.27 16.04
C CYS A 530 -19.47 -0.80 14.85
N SER A 531 -19.27 -0.21 13.66
CA SER A 531 -19.87 -0.67 12.39
C SER A 531 -19.57 -2.13 12.03
N CYS A 532 -18.59 -2.75 12.68
CA CYS A 532 -18.24 -4.14 12.41
C CYS A 532 -19.08 -5.17 13.15
N ASN A 533 -19.91 -4.77 14.12
CA ASN A 533 -20.68 -5.69 14.96
C ASN A 533 -19.83 -6.81 15.61
N ASP A 534 -18.60 -6.48 15.99
CA ASP A 534 -17.58 -7.40 16.53
C ASP A 534 -17.22 -8.58 15.60
N TYR A 535 -17.64 -8.52 14.33
CA TYR A 535 -17.18 -9.37 13.24
C TYR A 535 -15.89 -8.77 12.66
N TRP A 536 -14.73 -9.09 13.27
CA TRP A 536 -13.48 -8.38 13.03
C TRP A 536 -12.25 -9.23 12.83
#